data_AF-A0A2V8V4V6-F1
#
_entry.id   AF-A0A2V8V4V6-F1
#
_cell.length_a   1.000
_cell.length_b   1.000
_cell.length_c   1.000
_cell.angle_alpha   90.00
_cell.angle_beta   90.00
_cell.angle_gamma   90.00
#
_symmetry.space_group_name_H-M   'P 1'
#
loop_
_entity.id
_entity.type
_entity.pdbx_description
1 polymer ?
#
loop_
_entity_poly.entity_id
_entity_poly.type
_entity_poly.pdbx_seq_one_letter_code
_entity_poly.pdbx_strand_id
1 'polypeptide(L)'
;MKRREFMIHSGAGALALCASSDARAQSPAPGSDAKRERVCVSSWSFHNLFTATHDHKAPPLDKPLKALDFPEMIADRYHVHNLEIVSPHFESSERSYLRELKVRLERAHSRLVNIPVDYDELWEKPALSAPDTKEREHAISMYAKWIDIAHEMGARSVRCDPGIINLADPSPTIDSYKTLVSHGRAKDIRVIVENHGTASQHPEELVEILKASGAGALPDFGNFPNEETRERGLRLM
;
A
#
# COMPACT_ATOMS: atom_id res chain seq x y z
N MET A 1 -39.55 -51.96 56.06
CA MET A 1 -38.66 -52.93 56.75
C MET A 1 -37.23 -52.64 56.28
N LYS A 2 -36.39 -51.92 57.05
CA LYS A 2 -35.43 -52.42 58.08
C LYS A 2 -34.60 -53.61 57.55
N ARG A 3 -33.26 -53.70 57.65
CA ARG A 3 -32.18 -52.90 58.26
C ARG A 3 -30.84 -53.64 57.97
N ARG A 4 -29.72 -52.90 57.94
CA ARG A 4 -28.36 -53.16 58.50
C ARG A 4 -27.27 -52.65 57.53
N GLU A 5 -26.73 -51.43 57.70
CA GLU A 5 -25.72 -50.93 58.69
C GLU A 5 -24.27 -51.35 58.33
N PHE A 6 -23.37 -50.41 57.96
CA PHE A 6 -22.50 -49.49 58.78
C PHE A 6 -21.13 -50.17 59.04
N MET A 7 -19.89 -49.63 58.94
CA MET A 7 -19.29 -48.28 59.05
C MET A 7 -17.94 -48.18 58.27
N ILE A 8 -17.60 -47.04 57.64
CA ILE A 8 -16.83 -45.82 58.05
C ILE A 8 -15.31 -45.99 58.25
N HIS A 9 -14.54 -45.19 57.49
CA HIS A 9 -13.38 -44.31 57.82
C HIS A 9 -12.34 -44.40 56.69
N SER A 10 -11.65 -43.37 56.18
CA SER A 10 -11.62 -41.90 56.28
C SER A 10 -10.51 -41.46 55.31
N GLY A 11 -10.53 -40.24 54.77
CA GLY A 11 -9.27 -39.56 54.42
C GLY A 11 -9.23 -38.74 53.13
N ALA A 12 -9.31 -37.42 53.32
CA ALA A 12 -8.66 -36.33 52.58
C ALA A 12 -8.98 -36.11 51.09
N GLY A 13 -9.47 -34.91 50.79
CA GLY A 13 -9.77 -34.43 49.44
C GLY A 13 -8.56 -33.94 48.64
N ALA A 14 -8.81 -33.74 47.35
CA ALA A 14 -8.05 -32.83 46.49
C ALA A 14 -9.01 -32.25 45.44
N LEU A 15 -9.16 -30.93 45.48
CA LEU A 15 -9.66 -30.12 44.36
C LEU A 15 -8.60 -30.08 43.25
N ALA A 16 -9.07 -29.70 42.05
CA ALA A 16 -8.32 -29.00 40.98
C ALA A 16 -7.66 -29.94 39.93
N LEU A 17 -7.58 -29.63 38.62
CA LEU A 17 -7.78 -28.39 37.87
C LEU A 17 -8.38 -28.69 36.48
N CYS A 18 -9.19 -27.76 35.97
CA CYS A 18 -9.42 -27.59 34.55
C CYS A 18 -8.08 -27.38 33.84
N ALA A 19 -7.79 -28.18 32.81
CA ALA A 19 -6.66 -27.94 31.93
C ALA A 19 -6.93 -26.66 31.12
N SER A 20 -6.42 -25.52 31.61
CA SER A 20 -6.23 -24.34 30.79
C SER A 20 -5.14 -24.67 29.77
N SER A 21 -5.51 -24.74 28.49
CA SER A 21 -4.54 -24.64 27.41
C SER A 21 -3.90 -23.26 27.50
N ASP A 22 -2.74 -23.19 28.14
CA ASP A 22 -1.83 -22.06 28.08
C ASP A 22 -1.38 -21.90 26.62
N ALA A 23 -2.20 -21.21 25.83
CA ALA A 23 -1.73 -20.48 24.67
C ALA A 23 -0.82 -19.38 25.21
N ARG A 24 0.44 -19.75 25.49
CA ARG A 24 1.53 -18.80 25.70
C ARG A 24 1.62 -17.99 24.41
N ALA A 25 0.99 -16.82 24.39
CA ALA A 25 1.32 -15.76 23.46
C ALA A 25 2.83 -15.55 23.62
N GLN A 26 3.60 -16.01 22.65
CA GLN A 26 5.04 -15.76 22.62
C GLN A 26 5.17 -14.24 22.60
N SER A 27 5.71 -13.66 23.68
CA SER A 27 6.09 -12.26 23.67
C SER A 27 7.02 -12.02 22.48
N PRO A 28 6.84 -10.93 21.71
CA PRO A 28 7.66 -10.67 20.55
C PRO A 28 9.14 -10.73 20.93
N ALA A 29 9.94 -11.46 20.13
CA ALA A 29 11.38 -11.54 20.36
C ALA A 29 11.99 -10.13 20.37
N PRO A 30 12.93 -9.81 21.28
CA PRO A 30 13.60 -8.51 21.30
C PRO A 30 14.16 -8.18 19.91
N GLY A 31 13.71 -7.07 19.30
CA GLY A 31 14.11 -6.63 17.95
C GLY A 31 13.15 -7.01 16.80
N SER A 32 12.04 -7.70 17.07
CA SER A 32 10.98 -7.91 16.06
C SER A 32 10.33 -6.61 15.59
N ASP A 33 10.20 -5.64 16.49
CA ASP A 33 9.55 -4.37 16.22
C ASP A 33 10.38 -3.51 15.26
N ALA A 34 11.69 -3.41 15.48
CA ALA A 34 12.61 -2.72 14.57
C ALA A 34 12.64 -3.33 13.15
N LYS A 35 12.43 -4.64 13.01
CA LYS A 35 12.30 -5.26 11.68
C LYS A 35 10.98 -4.89 11.00
N ARG A 36 9.86 -4.90 11.76
CA ARG A 36 8.52 -4.53 11.26
C ARG A 36 8.41 -3.06 10.90
N GLU A 37 9.17 -2.18 11.54
CA GLU A 37 9.26 -0.76 11.19
C GLU A 37 9.75 -0.49 9.75
N ARG A 38 10.42 -1.47 9.12
CA ARG A 38 10.87 -1.42 7.72
C ARG A 38 9.89 -2.02 6.72
N VAL A 39 8.79 -2.61 7.22
CA VAL A 39 7.77 -3.27 6.38
C VAL A 39 6.59 -2.32 6.24
N CYS A 40 6.07 -2.22 5.02
CA CYS A 40 4.84 -1.52 4.67
C CYS A 40 3.82 -2.52 4.13
N VAL A 41 2.53 -2.29 4.39
CA VAL A 41 1.45 -3.07 3.77
C VAL A 41 0.64 -2.15 2.86
N SER A 42 0.51 -2.56 1.59
CA SER A 42 -0.33 -1.87 0.62
C SER A 42 -1.77 -2.33 0.73
N SER A 43 -2.70 -1.39 0.60
CA SER A 43 -4.13 -1.70 0.48
C SER A 43 -4.43 -2.54 -0.76
N TRP A 44 -3.56 -2.53 -1.79
CA TRP A 44 -3.71 -3.37 -2.97
C TRP A 44 -3.64 -4.87 -2.67
N SER A 45 -2.91 -5.27 -1.62
CA SER A 45 -2.90 -6.67 -1.15
C SER A 45 -4.29 -7.15 -0.69
N PHE A 46 -5.22 -6.22 -0.48
CA PHE A 46 -6.61 -6.46 -0.08
C PHE A 46 -7.60 -5.88 -1.11
N HIS A 47 -7.19 -5.62 -2.37
CA HIS A 47 -8.03 -4.96 -3.39
C HIS A 47 -9.42 -5.62 -3.52
N ASN A 48 -9.50 -6.94 -3.49
CA ASN A 48 -10.78 -7.66 -3.57
C ASN A 48 -11.72 -7.46 -2.37
N LEU A 49 -11.29 -6.79 -1.30
CA LEU A 49 -12.15 -6.41 -0.18
C LEU A 49 -12.71 -4.98 -0.32
N PHE A 50 -12.21 -4.17 -1.25
CA PHE A 50 -12.71 -2.82 -1.50
C PHE A 50 -13.69 -2.82 -2.67
N THR A 51 -14.80 -2.08 -2.54
CA THR A 51 -15.79 -1.98 -3.62
C THR A 51 -15.20 -1.50 -4.94
N ALA A 52 -14.24 -0.56 -4.89
CA ALA A 52 -13.68 0.09 -6.07
C ALA A 52 -12.84 -0.85 -6.96
N THR A 53 -12.29 -1.92 -6.39
CA THR A 53 -11.29 -2.80 -7.05
C THR A 53 -11.65 -4.28 -6.91
N HIS A 54 -12.88 -4.57 -6.47
CA HIS A 54 -13.41 -5.92 -6.37
C HIS A 54 -13.63 -6.53 -7.75
N ASP A 55 -13.10 -7.73 -7.98
CA ASP A 55 -13.32 -8.47 -9.22
C ASP A 55 -14.83 -8.67 -9.47
N HIS A 56 -15.32 -8.18 -10.61
CA HIS A 56 -16.72 -8.30 -11.00
C HIS A 56 -17.20 -9.75 -11.16
N LYS A 57 -16.28 -10.72 -11.24
CA LYS A 57 -16.60 -12.16 -11.29
C LYS A 57 -16.69 -12.80 -9.90
N ALA A 58 -16.24 -12.12 -8.85
CA ALA A 58 -16.31 -12.63 -7.48
C ALA A 58 -17.71 -12.45 -6.86
N PRO A 59 -18.05 -13.21 -5.80
CA PRO A 59 -19.29 -13.00 -5.06
C PRO A 59 -19.36 -11.61 -4.43
N PRO A 60 -20.56 -10.98 -4.35
CA PRO A 60 -20.72 -9.67 -3.73
C PRO A 60 -20.14 -9.59 -2.32
N LEU A 61 -19.57 -8.43 -1.98
CA LEU A 61 -19.07 -8.16 -0.64
C LEU A 61 -20.22 -7.83 0.32
N ASP A 62 -20.39 -8.63 1.36
CA ASP A 62 -21.34 -8.35 2.44
C ASP A 62 -20.96 -7.08 3.22
N LYS A 63 -19.66 -6.90 3.47
CA LYS A 63 -19.09 -5.75 4.15
C LYS A 63 -17.75 -5.35 3.51
N PRO A 64 -17.76 -4.44 2.54
CA PRO A 64 -16.55 -3.92 1.95
C PRO A 64 -15.64 -3.27 3.00
N LEU A 65 -14.34 -3.48 2.86
CA LEU A 65 -13.31 -2.78 3.62
C LEU A 65 -13.26 -1.32 3.17
N LYS A 66 -13.14 -0.42 4.15
CA LYS A 66 -13.00 1.01 3.94
C LYS A 66 -11.58 1.45 4.25
N ALA A 67 -11.06 2.44 3.52
CA ALA A 67 -9.72 2.96 3.81
C ALA A 67 -9.63 3.57 5.22
N LEU A 68 -10.74 4.08 5.77
CA LEU A 68 -10.81 4.57 7.16
C LEU A 68 -10.58 3.47 8.22
N ASP A 69 -10.91 2.21 7.90
CA ASP A 69 -10.76 1.07 8.80
C ASP A 69 -9.41 0.33 8.58
N PHE A 70 -8.74 0.61 7.47
CA PHE A 70 -7.49 -0.04 7.08
C PHE A 70 -6.35 0.12 8.11
N PRO A 71 -6.10 1.32 8.70
CA PRO A 71 -4.99 1.48 9.63
C PRO A 71 -5.08 0.61 10.88
N GLU A 72 -6.26 0.55 11.49
CA GLU A 72 -6.52 -0.24 12.69
C GLU A 72 -6.48 -1.73 12.37
N MET A 73 -7.09 -2.17 11.27
CA MET A 73 -7.03 -3.56 10.83
C MET A 73 -5.59 -4.06 10.67
N ILE A 74 -4.72 -3.26 10.02
CA ILE A 74 -3.33 -3.68 9.78
C ILE A 74 -2.50 -3.66 11.07
N ALA A 75 -2.67 -2.64 11.91
CA ALA A 75 -1.99 -2.55 13.20
C ALA A 75 -2.38 -3.72 14.13
N ASP A 76 -3.67 -4.03 14.25
CA ASP A 76 -4.16 -5.07 15.16
C ASP A 76 -3.80 -6.47 14.67
N ARG A 77 -3.94 -6.73 13.37
CA ARG A 77 -3.78 -8.07 12.82
C ARG A 77 -2.34 -8.43 12.47
N TYR A 78 -1.57 -7.46 11.99
CA TYR A 78 -0.22 -7.70 11.46
C TYR A 78 0.87 -6.97 12.26
N HIS A 79 0.51 -6.05 13.17
CA HIS A 79 1.45 -5.24 13.95
C HIS A 79 2.41 -4.45 13.05
N VAL A 80 1.89 -3.98 11.91
CA VAL A 80 2.60 -3.12 10.96
C VAL A 80 1.95 -1.74 10.97
N HIS A 81 2.78 -0.71 10.99
CA HIS A 81 2.34 0.68 11.11
C HIS A 81 2.72 1.55 9.90
N ASN A 82 3.49 1.02 8.94
CA ASN A 82 3.66 1.68 7.64
C ASN A 82 2.59 1.17 6.69
N LEU A 83 1.88 2.10 6.06
CA LEU A 83 0.80 1.77 5.15
C LEU A 83 1.02 2.46 3.81
N GLU A 84 0.53 1.79 2.78
CA GLU A 84 0.28 2.37 1.48
C GLU A 84 -1.21 2.22 1.19
N ILE A 85 -1.87 3.30 0.77
CA ILE A 85 -3.28 3.25 0.37
C ILE A 85 -3.35 3.73 -1.08
N VAL A 86 -3.85 2.88 -1.97
CA VAL A 86 -4.00 3.17 -3.40
C VAL A 86 -5.19 4.11 -3.61
N SER A 87 -5.09 5.06 -4.53
CA SER A 87 -6.09 6.11 -4.76
C SER A 87 -7.54 5.63 -4.93
N PRO A 88 -7.85 4.50 -5.61
CA PRO A 88 -9.24 4.03 -5.73
C PRO A 88 -9.88 3.62 -4.40
N HIS A 89 -9.06 3.32 -3.38
CA HIS A 89 -9.57 2.87 -2.08
C HIS A 89 -9.98 4.03 -1.18
N PHE A 90 -9.59 5.28 -1.52
CA PHE A 90 -10.12 6.46 -0.87
C PHE A 90 -11.58 6.67 -1.30
N GLU A 91 -12.50 6.67 -0.33
CA GLU A 91 -13.92 6.91 -0.61
C GLU A 91 -14.20 8.38 -0.98
N SER A 92 -13.27 9.28 -0.67
CA SER A 92 -13.36 10.70 -0.99
C SER A 92 -11.98 11.38 -0.95
N SER A 93 -11.83 12.47 -1.69
CA SER A 93 -10.68 13.40 -1.57
C SER A 93 -11.03 14.69 -0.82
N GLU A 94 -12.20 14.76 -0.19
CA GLU A 94 -12.65 15.96 0.53
C GLU A 94 -11.93 16.12 1.87
N ARG A 95 -11.70 17.38 2.28
CA ARG A 95 -10.96 17.71 3.52
C ARG A 95 -11.54 17.08 4.80
N SER A 96 -12.85 16.89 4.87
CA SER A 96 -13.48 16.22 6.02
C SER A 96 -13.07 14.75 6.10
N TYR A 97 -13.06 14.06 4.96
CA TYR A 97 -12.65 12.66 4.86
C TYR A 97 -11.16 12.48 5.15
N LEU A 98 -10.31 13.31 4.54
CA LEU A 98 -8.85 13.26 4.75
C LEU A 98 -8.48 13.48 6.23
N ARG A 99 -9.15 14.42 6.90
CA ARG A 99 -8.97 14.64 8.35
C ARG A 99 -9.37 13.42 9.18
N GLU A 100 -10.49 12.77 8.88
CA GLU A 100 -10.89 11.55 9.59
C GLU A 100 -9.87 10.43 9.35
N LEU A 101 -9.43 10.21 8.11
CA LEU A 101 -8.41 9.21 7.80
C LEU A 101 -7.10 9.49 8.57
N LYS A 102 -6.69 10.76 8.66
CA LYS A 102 -5.52 11.17 9.44
C LYS A 102 -5.67 10.86 10.92
N VAL A 103 -6.83 11.14 11.51
CA VAL A 103 -7.12 10.78 12.91
C VAL A 103 -7.06 9.25 13.12
N ARG A 104 -7.54 8.45 12.15
CA ARG A 104 -7.47 6.99 12.22
C ARG A 104 -6.04 6.46 12.13
N LEU A 105 -5.22 7.05 11.27
CA LEU A 105 -3.79 6.76 11.18
C LEU A 105 -3.10 7.06 12.53
N GLU A 106 -3.32 8.24 13.09
CA GLU A 106 -2.75 8.64 14.39
C GLU A 106 -3.18 7.70 15.53
N ARG A 107 -4.48 7.34 15.60
CA ARG A 107 -5.01 6.40 16.59
C ARG A 107 -4.37 5.02 16.50
N ALA A 108 -4.10 4.55 15.28
CA ALA A 108 -3.45 3.26 15.04
C ALA A 108 -1.90 3.33 15.12
N HIS A 109 -1.33 4.49 15.48
CA HIS A 109 0.10 4.77 15.41
C HIS A 109 0.72 4.48 14.03
N SER A 110 -0.09 4.60 12.98
CA SER A 110 0.25 4.27 11.61
C SER A 110 0.61 5.52 10.79
N ARG A 111 1.38 5.32 9.72
CA ARG A 111 1.85 6.36 8.81
C ARG A 111 1.69 5.93 7.37
N LEU A 112 1.27 6.85 6.50
CA LEU A 112 1.31 6.64 5.07
C LEU A 112 2.75 6.82 4.57
N VAL A 113 3.28 5.79 3.93
CA VAL A 113 4.61 5.85 3.30
C VAL A 113 4.47 6.34 1.87
N ASN A 114 3.49 5.82 1.15
CA ASN A 114 3.25 6.09 -0.27
C ASN A 114 1.74 6.13 -0.56
N ILE A 115 1.36 6.84 -1.62
CA ILE A 115 0.02 6.77 -2.22
C ILE A 115 0.20 6.47 -3.72
N PRO A 116 -0.07 5.24 -4.18
CA PRO A 116 -0.13 4.93 -5.59
C PRO A 116 -1.39 5.49 -6.19
N VAL A 117 -1.22 6.27 -7.25
CA VAL A 117 -2.32 6.82 -8.02
C VAL A 117 -2.58 5.90 -9.19
N ASP A 118 -3.72 5.21 -9.11
CA ASP A 118 -4.10 4.13 -10.01
C ASP A 118 -5.49 4.40 -10.55
N TYR A 119 -5.56 4.79 -11.83
CA TYR A 119 -6.79 4.98 -12.57
C TYR A 119 -6.54 4.47 -13.98
N ASP A 120 -7.48 3.71 -14.54
CA ASP A 120 -7.38 3.11 -15.88
C ASP A 120 -6.94 4.14 -16.93
N GLU A 121 -7.49 5.37 -16.85
CA GLU A 121 -7.16 6.45 -17.78
C GLU A 121 -5.71 6.97 -17.70
N LEU A 122 -4.93 6.57 -16.70
CA LEU A 122 -3.54 6.98 -16.52
C LEU A 122 -2.54 5.90 -16.94
N TRP A 123 -2.95 4.63 -17.07
CA TRP A 123 -2.06 3.52 -17.43
C TRP A 123 -2.47 2.76 -18.70
N GLU A 124 -3.73 2.83 -19.14
CA GLU A 124 -4.19 2.19 -20.40
C GLU A 124 -3.84 3.01 -21.66
N LYS A 125 -3.37 4.24 -21.49
CA LYS A 125 -3.02 5.18 -22.57
C LYS A 125 -1.65 5.83 -22.31
N PRO A 126 -1.10 6.60 -23.26
CA PRO A 126 0.18 7.28 -23.05
C PRO A 126 0.22 8.23 -21.83
N ALA A 127 -0.87 8.94 -21.51
CA ALA A 127 -0.99 9.76 -20.29
C ALA A 127 0.18 10.75 -20.09
N LEU A 128 1.05 10.55 -19.08
CA LEU A 128 2.24 11.41 -18.87
C LEU A 128 3.23 11.35 -20.05
N SER A 129 3.20 10.26 -20.80
CA SER A 129 4.03 10.00 -21.97
C SER A 129 3.33 10.37 -23.29
N ALA A 130 2.12 10.96 -23.25
CA ALA A 130 1.38 11.28 -24.45
C ALA A 130 2.10 12.28 -25.34
N PRO A 131 2.08 12.15 -26.68
CA PRO A 131 2.55 13.21 -27.57
C PRO A 131 1.62 14.43 -27.56
N ASP A 132 0.32 14.22 -27.29
CA ASP A 132 -0.65 15.29 -27.13
C ASP A 132 -0.45 16.03 -25.80
N THR A 133 -0.26 17.35 -25.87
CA THR A 133 0.00 18.17 -24.69
C THR A 133 -1.20 18.25 -23.74
N LYS A 134 -2.43 18.23 -24.24
CA LYS A 134 -3.62 18.33 -23.38
C LYS A 134 -3.79 17.07 -22.55
N GLU A 135 -3.53 15.91 -23.14
CA GLU A 135 -3.52 14.64 -22.41
C GLU A 135 -2.46 14.63 -21.30
N ARG A 136 -1.23 15.10 -21.60
CA ARG A 136 -0.18 15.23 -20.57
C ARG A 136 -0.58 16.19 -19.45
N GLU A 137 -1.07 17.38 -19.79
CA GLU A 137 -1.51 18.38 -18.81
C GLU A 137 -2.64 17.85 -17.92
N HIS A 138 -3.57 17.09 -18.49
CA HIS A 138 -4.62 16.43 -17.74
C HIS A 138 -4.05 15.41 -16.74
N ALA A 139 -3.17 14.50 -17.18
CA ALA A 139 -2.53 13.53 -16.30
C ALA A 139 -1.70 14.22 -15.19
N ILE A 140 -0.92 15.25 -15.54
CA ILE A 140 -0.17 16.06 -14.57
C ILE A 140 -1.11 16.67 -13.52
N SER A 141 -2.26 17.21 -13.93
CA SER A 141 -3.22 17.80 -13.00
C SER A 141 -3.79 16.78 -12.00
N MET A 142 -4.05 15.55 -12.45
CA MET A 142 -4.52 14.47 -11.59
C MET A 142 -3.46 14.07 -10.57
N TYR A 143 -2.21 13.87 -10.98
CA TYR A 143 -1.12 13.54 -10.07
C TYR A 143 -0.78 14.70 -9.12
N ALA A 144 -0.81 15.95 -9.60
CA ALA A 144 -0.59 17.13 -8.76
C ALA A 144 -1.60 17.22 -7.61
N LYS A 145 -2.88 16.92 -7.88
CA LYS A 145 -3.92 16.82 -6.83
C LYS A 145 -3.56 15.76 -5.79
N TRP A 146 -3.07 14.60 -6.20
CA TRP A 146 -2.67 13.54 -5.27
C TRP A 146 -1.38 13.85 -4.51
N ILE A 147 -0.45 14.60 -5.10
CA ILE A 147 0.71 15.16 -4.39
C ILE A 147 0.25 16.11 -3.27
N ASP A 148 -0.77 16.94 -3.52
CA ASP A 148 -1.34 17.84 -2.51
C ASP A 148 -2.01 17.05 -1.38
N ILE A 149 -2.76 16.00 -1.71
CA ILE A 149 -3.38 15.09 -0.73
C ILE A 149 -2.29 14.37 0.08
N ALA A 150 -1.24 13.87 -0.56
CA ALA A 150 -0.13 13.21 0.10
C ALA A 150 0.55 14.13 1.12
N HIS A 151 0.74 15.40 0.77
CA HIS A 151 1.24 16.42 1.69
C HIS A 151 0.32 16.64 2.89
N GLU A 152 -0.99 16.82 2.68
CA GLU A 152 -1.97 17.00 3.77
C GLU A 152 -2.00 15.80 4.74
N MET A 153 -1.90 14.60 4.17
CA MET A 153 -1.89 13.32 4.88
C MET A 153 -0.55 12.99 5.55
N GLY A 154 0.53 13.74 5.26
CA GLY A 154 1.87 13.48 5.79
C GLY A 154 2.53 12.22 5.20
N ALA A 155 2.18 11.86 3.97
CA ALA A 155 2.85 10.79 3.23
C ALA A 155 4.24 11.23 2.76
N ARG A 156 5.10 10.27 2.37
CA ARG A 156 6.47 10.57 1.91
C ARG A 156 6.63 10.57 0.39
N SER A 157 5.73 9.90 -0.31
CA SER A 157 5.78 9.78 -1.75
C SER A 157 4.41 9.54 -2.37
N VAL A 158 4.36 9.76 -3.68
CA VAL A 158 3.24 9.38 -4.55
C VAL A 158 3.81 8.58 -5.71
N ARG A 159 3.23 7.40 -6.00
CA ARG A 159 3.56 6.63 -7.21
C ARG A 159 2.73 7.16 -8.37
N CYS A 160 3.42 7.62 -9.41
CA CYS A 160 2.81 8.15 -10.63
C CYS A 160 3.20 7.27 -11.82
N ASP A 161 2.24 6.57 -12.40
CA ASP A 161 2.44 5.72 -13.58
C ASP A 161 2.76 6.57 -14.83
N PRO A 162 3.72 6.15 -15.68
CA PRO A 162 4.10 6.92 -16.85
C PRO A 162 3.09 6.80 -18.01
N GLY A 163 2.16 5.86 -17.94
CA GLY A 163 1.36 5.39 -19.07
C GLY A 163 2.19 4.57 -20.06
N ILE A 164 1.77 4.58 -21.32
CA ILE A 164 2.49 3.93 -22.42
C ILE A 164 3.65 4.83 -22.89
N ILE A 165 4.89 4.44 -22.56
CA ILE A 165 6.10 5.20 -22.89
C ILE A 165 6.46 5.02 -24.38
N ASN A 166 6.72 6.13 -25.08
CA ASN A 166 7.39 6.09 -26.38
C ASN A 166 8.91 6.06 -26.19
N LEU A 167 9.52 4.87 -26.23
CA LEU A 167 10.97 4.73 -26.02
C LEU A 167 11.83 5.35 -27.13
N ALA A 168 11.27 5.56 -28.33
CA ALA A 168 11.99 6.26 -29.40
C ALA A 168 12.11 7.76 -29.14
N ASP A 169 11.22 8.33 -28.33
CA ASP A 169 11.27 9.72 -27.87
C ASP A 169 10.69 9.82 -26.45
N PRO A 170 11.53 9.64 -25.41
CA PRO A 170 11.09 9.71 -24.02
C PRO A 170 10.97 11.15 -23.50
N SER A 171 11.25 12.17 -24.33
CA SER A 171 11.25 13.58 -23.92
C SER A 171 9.92 14.03 -23.28
N PRO A 172 8.74 13.68 -23.84
CA PRO A 172 7.46 14.05 -23.22
C PRO A 172 7.28 13.46 -21.82
N THR A 173 7.67 12.20 -21.62
CA THR A 173 7.64 11.53 -20.31
C THR A 173 8.56 12.23 -19.31
N ILE A 174 9.80 12.54 -19.72
CA ILE A 174 10.78 13.24 -18.89
C ILE A 174 10.27 14.60 -18.46
N ASP A 175 9.71 15.40 -19.37
CA ASP A 175 9.23 16.75 -19.09
C ASP A 175 8.00 16.75 -18.17
N SER A 176 7.09 15.79 -18.35
CA SER A 176 5.97 15.56 -17.43
C SER A 176 6.46 15.27 -16.01
N TYR A 177 7.44 14.37 -15.86
CA TYR A 177 7.99 14.05 -14.54
C TYR A 177 8.78 15.21 -13.92
N LYS A 178 9.54 16.00 -14.70
CA LYS A 178 10.19 17.22 -14.16
C LYS A 178 9.19 18.17 -13.54
N THR A 179 8.02 18.32 -14.17
CA THR A 179 6.91 19.14 -13.67
C THR A 179 6.39 18.60 -12.33
N LEU A 180 6.09 17.30 -12.27
CA LEU A 180 5.59 16.65 -11.05
C LEU A 180 6.64 16.63 -9.92
N VAL A 181 7.89 16.33 -10.22
CA VAL A 181 9.02 16.35 -9.27
C VAL A 181 9.21 17.74 -8.70
N SER A 182 9.11 18.79 -9.52
CA SER A 182 9.20 20.18 -9.06
C SER A 182 8.04 20.53 -8.10
N HIS A 183 6.81 20.11 -8.44
CA HIS A 183 5.63 20.32 -7.59
C HIS A 183 5.73 19.54 -6.27
N GLY A 184 6.15 18.27 -6.33
CA GLY A 184 6.35 17.41 -5.18
C GLY A 184 7.45 17.92 -4.24
N ARG A 185 8.59 18.37 -4.79
CA ARG A 185 9.69 18.94 -4.02
C ARG A 185 9.27 20.16 -3.20
N ALA A 186 8.42 21.02 -3.75
CA ALA A 186 7.87 22.17 -3.02
C ALA A 186 6.99 21.78 -1.82
N LYS A 187 6.58 20.51 -1.73
CA LYS A 187 5.69 19.95 -0.70
C LYS A 187 6.35 18.83 0.12
N ASP A 188 7.64 18.61 -0.06
CA ASP A 188 8.40 17.49 0.54
C ASP A 188 7.81 16.10 0.19
N ILE A 189 7.27 15.97 -1.01
CA ILE A 189 6.72 14.71 -1.55
C ILE A 189 7.62 14.21 -2.67
N ARG A 190 8.08 12.96 -2.57
CA ARG A 190 8.81 12.29 -3.64
C ARG A 190 7.84 11.74 -4.68
N VAL A 191 8.08 12.06 -5.94
CA VAL A 191 7.43 11.39 -7.06
C VAL A 191 8.24 10.15 -7.40
N ILE A 192 7.59 8.99 -7.34
CA ILE A 192 8.22 7.70 -7.63
C ILE A 192 7.46 6.96 -8.73
N VAL A 193 8.15 6.06 -9.42
CA VAL A 193 7.60 5.29 -10.54
C VAL A 193 7.82 3.81 -10.26
N GLU A 194 6.73 3.04 -10.34
CA GLU A 194 6.78 1.59 -10.27
C GLU A 194 7.03 1.03 -11.66
N ASN A 195 7.84 -0.03 -11.77
CA ASN A 195 7.90 -0.77 -13.03
C ASN A 195 6.56 -1.47 -13.24
N HIS A 196 5.80 -0.98 -14.21
CA HIS A 196 4.52 -1.56 -14.62
C HIS A 196 4.32 -1.38 -16.13
N GLY A 197 3.59 -2.29 -16.77
CA GLY A 197 3.31 -2.22 -18.21
C GLY A 197 4.57 -2.11 -19.08
N THR A 198 4.62 -1.09 -19.95
CA THR A 198 5.76 -0.85 -20.86
C THR A 198 7.07 -0.59 -20.12
N ALA A 199 7.01 0.07 -18.96
CA ALA A 199 8.19 0.40 -18.16
C ALA A 199 8.91 -0.86 -17.63
N SER A 200 8.16 -1.93 -17.37
CA SER A 200 8.74 -3.21 -16.92
C SER A 200 9.52 -3.98 -17.97
N GLN A 201 9.27 -3.71 -19.26
CA GLN A 201 9.92 -4.42 -20.36
C GLN A 201 11.32 -3.86 -20.65
N HIS A 202 11.55 -2.61 -20.25
CA HIS A 202 12.69 -1.78 -20.62
C HIS A 202 13.28 -1.05 -19.39
N PRO A 203 13.82 -1.80 -18.41
CA PRO A 203 14.24 -1.21 -17.13
C PRO A 203 15.44 -0.27 -17.27
N GLU A 204 16.34 -0.51 -18.22
CA GLU A 204 17.46 0.39 -18.52
C GLU A 204 16.96 1.77 -18.97
N GLU A 205 16.03 1.80 -19.92
CA GLU A 205 15.42 3.03 -20.44
C GLU A 205 14.58 3.74 -19.37
N LEU A 206 13.83 3.00 -18.56
CA LEU A 206 13.11 3.57 -17.42
C LEU A 206 14.06 4.29 -16.47
N VAL A 207 15.17 3.66 -16.09
CA VAL A 207 16.15 4.24 -15.17
C VAL A 207 16.77 5.53 -15.73
N GLU A 208 17.04 5.59 -17.03
CA GLU A 208 17.52 6.82 -17.66
C GLU A 208 16.46 7.95 -17.67
N ILE A 209 15.17 7.61 -17.88
CA ILE A 209 14.06 8.56 -17.73
C ILE A 209 13.98 9.10 -16.29
N LEU A 210 14.10 8.22 -15.29
CA LEU A 210 14.03 8.61 -13.87
C LEU A 210 15.19 9.53 -13.48
N LYS A 211 16.42 9.20 -13.88
CA LYS A 211 17.58 10.08 -13.66
C LYS A 211 17.43 11.44 -14.34
N ALA A 212 16.97 11.46 -15.60
CA ALA A 212 16.82 12.69 -16.37
C ALA A 212 15.70 13.61 -15.84
N SER A 213 14.66 13.03 -15.22
CA SER A 213 13.54 13.76 -14.66
C SER A 213 13.69 14.11 -13.17
N GLY A 214 14.52 13.37 -12.44
CA GLY A 214 14.66 13.47 -10.98
C GLY A 214 13.62 12.69 -10.19
N ALA A 215 12.80 11.85 -10.84
CA ALA A 215 11.87 10.95 -10.17
C ALA A 215 12.60 9.76 -9.52
N GLY A 216 12.02 9.19 -8.47
CA GLY A 216 12.53 7.98 -7.82
C GLY A 216 11.95 6.69 -8.41
N ALA A 217 12.55 5.55 -8.08
CA ALA A 217 12.04 4.23 -8.44
C ALA A 217 11.26 3.57 -7.28
N LEU A 218 10.27 2.75 -7.64
CA LEU A 218 9.54 1.84 -6.75
C LEU A 218 9.56 0.43 -7.38
N PRO A 219 10.68 -0.31 -7.28
CA PRO A 219 10.81 -1.59 -7.96
C PRO A 219 9.87 -2.65 -7.38
N ASP A 220 8.96 -3.18 -8.21
CA ASP A 220 8.12 -4.34 -7.93
C ASP A 220 8.76 -5.61 -8.50
N PHE A 221 8.80 -6.67 -7.68
CA PHE A 221 9.49 -7.92 -8.02
C PHE A 221 8.73 -8.81 -9.02
N GLY A 222 7.41 -8.65 -9.11
CA GLY A 222 6.51 -9.45 -9.92
C GLY A 222 6.18 -8.84 -11.29
N ASN A 223 6.36 -7.54 -11.47
CA ASN A 223 5.92 -6.84 -12.68
C ASN A 223 6.86 -6.99 -13.89
N PHE A 224 7.92 -7.79 -13.81
CA PHE A 224 8.83 -8.03 -14.93
C PHE A 224 8.35 -9.17 -15.85
N PRO A 225 8.63 -9.10 -17.17
CA PRO A 225 8.14 -10.10 -18.12
C PRO A 225 8.79 -11.48 -17.95
N ASN A 226 9.98 -11.56 -17.37
CA ASN A 226 10.72 -12.79 -17.11
C ASN A 226 11.83 -12.56 -16.07
N GLU A 227 12.44 -13.66 -15.61
CA GLU A 227 13.54 -13.65 -14.62
C GLU A 227 14.74 -12.81 -15.06
N GLU A 228 15.12 -12.93 -16.33
CA GLU A 228 16.31 -12.27 -16.86
C GLU A 228 16.16 -10.73 -16.81
N THR A 229 15.02 -10.22 -17.25
CA THR A 229 14.69 -8.79 -17.16
C THR A 229 14.56 -8.34 -15.71
N ARG A 230 13.99 -9.18 -14.83
CA ARG A 230 13.90 -8.90 -13.39
C ARG A 230 15.27 -8.71 -12.75
N GLU A 231 16.21 -9.63 -12.99
CA GLU A 231 17.54 -9.54 -12.40
C GLU A 231 18.29 -8.28 -12.83
N ARG A 232 18.15 -7.86 -14.10
CA ARG A 232 18.73 -6.61 -14.59
C ARG A 232 18.03 -5.41 -13.94
N GLY A 233 16.71 -5.35 -14.01
CA GLY A 233 15.93 -4.21 -13.53
C GLY A 233 16.09 -3.94 -12.04
N LEU A 234 16.05 -4.98 -11.20
CA LEU A 234 16.22 -4.84 -9.75
C LEU A 234 17.63 -4.42 -9.31
N ARG A 235 18.65 -4.58 -10.17
CA ARG A 235 20.00 -4.10 -9.87
C ARG A 235 20.19 -2.62 -10.22
N LEU A 236 19.36 -2.08 -11.12
CA LEU A 236 19.48 -0.71 -11.61
C LEU A 236 18.66 0.29 -10.79
N MET A 237 17.53 -0.16 -10.23
CA MET A 237 16.58 0.64 -9.43
C MET A 237 16.87 0.55 -7.94
#